data_AF-A0A2X3V1L6-F1
#
_entry.id   AF-A0A2X3V1L6-F1
#
_cell.length_a   1.000
_cell.length_b   1.000
_cell.length_c   1.000
_cell.angle_alpha   90.00
_cell.angle_beta   90.00
_cell.angle_gamma   90.00
#
_symmetry.space_group_name_H-M   'P 1'
#
loop_
_entity.id
_entity.type
_entity.pdbx_description
1 polymer ?
#
loop_
_entity_poly.entity_id
_entity_poly.type
_entity_poly.pdbx_seq_one_letter_code
_entity_poly.pdbx_strand_id
1 'polypeptide(L)'
;MRLIKNNTELIGIKDQNIKISLVFETDTHIEIQAKLDYPAPSCPHCHGKMIKYDFQKPSKIPLLEQAGTPTLLRLKKRRFQCKNCRRVTVAETSIVEKNCQISNLVRQKVTQLLTEKVSLTDIARRLRVSTSTVYRKLD
;
A
#
# COMPACT_ATOMS: atom_id res chain seq x y z
N MET A 1 19.08 -12.77 -4.65
CA MET A 1 17.71 -12.45 -5.13
C MET A 1 17.03 -13.72 -5.59
N ARG A 2 15.95 -14.13 -4.92
CA ARG A 2 15.17 -15.32 -5.30
C ARG A 2 13.77 -14.90 -5.74
N LEU A 3 13.33 -15.38 -6.90
CA LEU A 3 11.97 -15.14 -7.39
C LEU A 3 11.03 -16.12 -6.69
N ILE A 4 9.98 -15.62 -6.05
CA ILE A 4 8.96 -16.45 -5.39
C ILE A 4 7.76 -16.55 -6.35
N LYS A 5 7.12 -17.73 -6.44
CA LYS A 5 5.88 -17.88 -7.21
C LYS A 5 4.79 -16.96 -6.63
N ASN A 6 4.16 -16.17 -7.50
CA ASN A 6 3.13 -15.18 -7.14
C ASN A 6 1.85 -15.86 -6.60
N ASN A 7 1.79 -16.17 -5.32
CA ASN A 7 0.52 -16.55 -4.66
C ASN A 7 0.00 -15.36 -3.84
N THR A 8 -1.01 -14.68 -4.38
CA THR A 8 -1.73 -13.55 -3.75
C THR A 8 -2.26 -13.89 -2.35
N GLU A 9 -2.62 -15.15 -2.11
CA GLU A 9 -3.12 -15.65 -0.83
C GLU A 9 -2.09 -15.60 0.29
N LEU A 10 -0.81 -15.84 -0.01
CA LEU A 10 0.27 -15.86 0.98
C LEU A 10 0.59 -14.46 1.52
N ILE A 11 0.31 -13.42 0.73
CA ILE A 11 0.67 -12.02 1.02
C ILE A 11 -0.48 -11.31 1.77
N GLY A 12 -1.68 -11.89 1.80
CA GLY A 12 -2.83 -11.30 2.49
C GLY A 12 -3.44 -10.07 1.81
N ILE A 13 -3.12 -9.83 0.52
CA ILE A 13 -3.75 -8.76 -0.27
C ILE A 13 -5.11 -9.25 -0.77
N LYS A 14 -6.19 -8.73 -0.19
CA LYS A 14 -7.58 -9.09 -0.54
C LYS A 14 -8.18 -8.27 -1.69
N ASP A 15 -7.49 -7.23 -2.16
CA ASP A 15 -8.01 -6.31 -3.18
C ASP A 15 -7.88 -6.91 -4.59
N GLN A 16 -9.01 -7.22 -5.22
CA GLN A 16 -9.10 -7.83 -6.55
C GLN A 16 -8.56 -6.93 -7.67
N ASN A 17 -8.46 -5.61 -7.44
CA ASN A 17 -7.95 -4.66 -8.44
C ASN A 17 -6.43 -4.55 -8.44
N ILE A 18 -5.75 -5.22 -7.50
CA ILE A 18 -4.30 -5.23 -7.39
C ILE A 18 -3.73 -6.44 -8.12
N LYS A 19 -2.99 -6.18 -9.20
CA LYS A 19 -2.28 -7.20 -9.97
C LYS A 19 -0.82 -7.24 -9.55
N ILE A 20 -0.41 -8.33 -8.93
CA ILE A 20 0.99 -8.59 -8.59
C ILE A 20 1.74 -8.93 -9.88
N SER A 21 2.82 -8.20 -10.14
CA SER A 21 3.69 -8.42 -11.29
C SER A 21 4.86 -9.34 -10.92
N LEU A 22 5.56 -9.03 -9.83
CA LEU A 22 6.77 -9.72 -9.40
C LEU A 22 6.83 -9.77 -7.88
N VAL A 23 7.30 -10.90 -7.35
CA VAL A 23 7.67 -11.05 -5.94
C VAL A 23 9.08 -11.60 -5.90
N PHE A 24 9.96 -10.92 -5.17
CA PHE A 24 11.32 -11.40 -4.97
C PHE A 24 11.78 -11.16 -3.55
N GLU A 25 12.59 -12.07 -3.07
CA GLU A 25 13.22 -12.01 -1.77
C GLU A 25 14.64 -11.46 -1.91
N THR A 26 14.93 -10.46 -1.09
CA THR A 26 16.27 -9.94 -0.85
C THR A 26 16.75 -10.42 0.51
N ASP A 27 18.04 -10.25 0.80
CA ASP A 27 18.63 -10.70 2.08
C ASP A 27 18.05 -9.96 3.29
N THR A 28 17.31 -8.86 3.07
CA THR A 28 16.73 -8.02 4.13
C THR A 28 15.20 -8.01 4.19
N HIS A 29 14.53 -8.22 3.05
CA HIS A 29 13.07 -8.14 2.95
C HIS A 29 12.54 -8.79 1.66
N ILE A 30 11.26 -9.13 1.68
CA ILE A 30 10.48 -9.51 0.50
C ILE A 30 9.93 -8.24 -0.15
N GLU A 31 10.13 -8.09 -1.45
CA GLU A 31 9.56 -6.99 -2.23
C GLU A 31 8.51 -7.51 -3.21
N ILE A 32 7.32 -6.91 -3.15
CA ILE A 32 6.18 -7.22 -4.01
C ILE A 32 5.93 -6.02 -4.92
N GLN A 33 6.04 -6.21 -6.21
CA GLN A 33 5.69 -5.20 -7.20
C GLN A 33 4.27 -5.44 -7.70
N ALA A 34 3.39 -4.45 -7.53
CA ALA A 34 2.01 -4.56 -7.94
C ALA A 34 1.48 -3.29 -8.61
N LYS A 35 0.41 -3.46 -9.39
CA LYS A 35 -0.32 -2.37 -10.05
C LYS A 35 -1.77 -2.41 -9.62
N LEU A 36 -2.29 -1.27 -9.16
CA LEU A 36 -3.71 -1.06 -8.90
C LEU A 36 -4.34 -0.45 -10.16
N ASP A 37 -5.24 -1.20 -10.80
CA ASP A 37 -5.91 -0.78 -12.03
C ASP A 37 -7.33 -1.34 -12.09
N TYR A 38 -8.30 -0.47 -12.36
CA TYR A 38 -9.71 -0.81 -12.52
C TYR A 38 -10.36 0.06 -13.62
N PRO A 39 -11.58 -0.26 -14.08
CA PRO A 39 -12.28 0.52 -15.10
C PRO A 39 -12.44 2.00 -14.70
N ALA A 40 -12.30 2.91 -15.67
CA ALA A 40 -12.35 4.33 -15.36
C ALA A 40 -13.74 4.74 -14.81
N PRO A 41 -13.80 5.35 -13.62
CA PRO A 41 -15.07 5.79 -13.03
C PRO A 41 -15.58 7.07 -13.73
N SER A 42 -16.77 7.51 -13.37
CA SER A 42 -17.26 8.85 -13.75
C SER A 42 -16.53 9.94 -12.97
N CYS A 43 -16.41 11.13 -13.56
CA CYS A 43 -15.73 12.24 -12.91
C CYS A 43 -16.51 12.72 -11.68
N PRO A 44 -15.88 12.83 -10.49
CA PRO A 44 -16.58 13.25 -9.27
C PRO A 44 -17.01 14.73 -9.29
N HIS A 45 -16.52 15.53 -10.24
CA HIS A 45 -16.81 16.96 -10.30
C HIS A 45 -17.87 17.35 -11.33
N CYS A 46 -17.86 16.71 -12.50
CA CYS A 46 -18.77 17.06 -13.60
C CYS A 46 -19.50 15.86 -14.18
N HIS A 47 -19.38 14.68 -13.55
CA HIS A 47 -19.97 13.41 -13.99
C HIS A 47 -19.59 12.96 -15.41
N GLY A 48 -18.66 13.65 -16.07
CA GLY A 48 -18.16 13.31 -17.39
C GLY A 48 -17.32 12.03 -17.41
N LYS A 49 -17.10 11.49 -18.60
CA LYS A 49 -16.33 10.26 -18.81
C LYS A 49 -14.86 10.46 -18.46
N MET A 50 -14.32 9.57 -17.62
CA MET A 50 -12.87 9.49 -17.38
C MET A 50 -12.21 8.47 -18.31
N ILE A 51 -10.94 8.70 -18.62
CA ILE A 51 -10.08 7.76 -19.32
C ILE A 51 -8.94 7.29 -18.42
N LYS A 52 -8.43 6.10 -18.71
CA LYS A 52 -7.14 5.68 -18.14
C LYS A 52 -6.06 6.59 -18.69
N TYR A 53 -5.35 7.24 -17.79
CA TYR A 53 -4.19 8.05 -18.11
C TYR A 53 -2.94 7.20 -17.83
N ASP A 54 -1.92 7.78 -17.23
CA ASP A 54 -0.70 7.10 -16.83
C ASP A 54 -0.80 6.45 -15.43
N PHE A 55 0.33 5.97 -14.92
CA PHE A 55 0.47 5.51 -13.53
C PHE A 55 1.22 6.55 -12.71
N GLN A 56 1.02 6.51 -11.40
CA GLN A 56 1.90 7.20 -10.46
C GLN A 56 3.26 6.50 -10.32
N LYS A 57 4.24 7.24 -9.78
CA LYS A 57 5.47 6.64 -9.26
C LYS A 57 5.12 5.59 -8.20
N PRO A 58 5.81 4.43 -8.16
CA PRO A 58 5.54 3.40 -7.18
C PRO A 58 5.64 3.95 -5.75
N SER A 59 4.60 3.73 -4.95
CA SER A 59 4.65 4.01 -3.52
C SER A 59 5.24 2.81 -2.79
N LYS A 60 6.15 3.06 -1.85
CA LYS A 60 6.72 2.04 -0.95
C LYS A 60 5.80 1.92 0.26
N ILE A 61 5.11 0.81 0.40
CA ILE A 61 4.12 0.58 1.47
C ILE A 61 4.61 -0.60 2.32
N PRO A 62 5.00 -0.38 3.59
CA PRO A 62 5.34 -1.47 4.48
C PRO A 62 4.09 -2.29 4.82
N LEU A 63 4.24 -3.61 4.78
CA LEU A 63 3.25 -4.59 5.21
C LEU A 63 3.72 -5.26 6.50
N LEU A 64 2.87 -6.11 7.09
CA LEU A 64 3.29 -6.95 8.20
C LEU A 64 4.32 -7.99 7.72
N GLU A 65 5.16 -8.45 8.64
CA GLU A 65 6.17 -9.47 8.35
C GLU A 65 5.49 -10.79 7.97
N GLN A 66 6.03 -11.47 6.96
CA GLN A 66 5.56 -12.75 6.47
C GLN A 66 6.60 -13.81 6.82
N ALA A 67 6.23 -14.78 7.67
CA ALA A 67 7.14 -15.82 8.17
C ALA A 67 8.45 -15.29 8.79
N GLY A 68 8.39 -14.12 9.46
CA GLY A 68 9.55 -13.47 10.08
C GLY A 68 10.37 -12.59 9.14
N THR A 69 10.00 -12.48 7.86
CA THR A 69 10.66 -11.62 6.89
C THR A 69 9.87 -10.34 6.65
N PRO A 70 10.47 -9.15 6.79
CA PRO A 70 9.84 -7.88 6.45
C PRO A 70 9.34 -7.87 5.01
N THR A 71 8.16 -7.30 4.79
CA THR A 71 7.52 -7.29 3.47
C THR A 71 7.21 -5.86 3.03
N LEU A 72 7.63 -5.53 1.80
CA LEU A 72 7.44 -4.21 1.21
C LEU A 72 6.64 -4.32 -0.09
N LEU A 73 5.51 -3.60 -0.15
CA LEU A 73 4.70 -3.47 -1.35
C LEU A 73 5.10 -2.22 -2.14
N ARG A 74 5.59 -2.41 -3.36
CA ARG A 74 5.75 -1.34 -4.36
C ARG A 74 4.51 -1.27 -5.24
N LEU A 75 3.60 -0.36 -4.90
CA LEU A 75 2.32 -0.21 -5.58
C LEU A 75 2.33 0.96 -6.58
N LYS A 76 2.08 0.66 -7.86
CA LYS A 76 1.76 1.69 -8.87
C LYS A 76 0.25 1.87 -8.94
N LYS A 77 -0.24 3.08 -8.67
CA LYS A 77 -1.66 3.42 -8.74
C LYS A 77 -2.00 4.04 -10.10
N ARG A 78 -3.09 3.58 -10.73
CA ARG A 78 -3.60 4.16 -11.99
C ARG A 78 -4.09 5.60 -11.76
N ARG A 79 -3.79 6.50 -12.68
CA ARG A 79 -4.43 7.82 -12.78
C ARG A 79 -5.53 7.80 -13.83
N PHE A 80 -6.61 8.52 -13.55
CA PHE A 80 -7.72 8.73 -14.46
C PHE A 80 -7.84 10.22 -14.77
N GLN A 81 -8.07 10.58 -16.02
CA GLN A 81 -8.29 11.96 -16.43
C GLN A 81 -9.69 12.14 -17.02
N CYS A 82 -10.41 13.18 -16.59
CA CYS A 82 -11.71 13.52 -17.16
C CYS A 82 -11.52 14.20 -18.53
N LYS A 83 -12.29 13.79 -19.54
CA LYS A 83 -12.26 14.43 -20.86
C LYS A 83 -12.85 15.85 -20.87
N ASN A 84 -13.85 16.11 -20.04
CA ASN A 84 -14.55 17.40 -20.03
C ASN A 84 -13.80 18.47 -19.23
N CYS A 85 -13.46 18.20 -17.97
CA CYS A 85 -12.83 19.18 -17.08
C CYS A 85 -11.32 18.99 -16.88
N ARG A 86 -10.71 18.00 -17.53
CA ARG A 86 -9.26 17.67 -17.47
C ARG A 86 -8.70 17.32 -16.09
N ARG A 87 -9.54 17.27 -15.04
CA ARG A 87 -9.14 16.87 -13.68
C ARG A 87 -8.68 15.43 -13.63
N VAL A 88 -7.70 15.18 -12.77
CA VAL A 88 -7.08 13.87 -12.58
C VAL A 88 -7.45 13.31 -11.21
N THR A 89 -7.89 12.05 -11.18
CA THR A 89 -8.08 11.27 -9.94
C THR A 89 -7.14 10.07 -9.95
N VAL A 90 -6.92 9.50 -8.77
CA VAL A 90 -6.00 8.37 -8.56
C VAL A 90 -6.83 7.19 -8.08
N ALA A 91 -6.47 5.99 -8.53
CA ALA A 91 -7.06 4.77 -8.04
C ALA A 91 -6.82 4.61 -6.52
N GLU A 92 -7.90 4.43 -5.78
CA GLU A 92 -7.89 4.20 -4.33
C GLU A 92 -7.98 2.70 -4.00
N THR A 93 -7.46 2.31 -2.83
CA THR A 93 -7.43 0.91 -2.34
C THR A 93 -7.57 0.91 -0.83
N SER A 94 -8.11 -0.17 -0.25
CA SER A 94 -8.26 -0.34 1.19
C SER A 94 -6.94 -0.65 1.93
N ILE A 95 -5.86 -0.97 1.20
CA ILE A 95 -4.55 -1.24 1.82
C ILE A 95 -3.96 -0.01 2.47
N VAL A 96 -4.14 1.16 1.85
CA VAL A 96 -3.54 2.41 2.30
C VAL A 96 -4.52 3.56 2.07
N GLU A 97 -4.69 4.39 3.09
CA GLU A 97 -5.47 5.63 3.01
C GLU A 97 -4.95 6.57 1.91
N LYS A 98 -5.82 7.46 1.44
CA LYS A 98 -5.45 8.52 0.51
C LYS A 98 -4.34 9.38 1.10
N ASN A 99 -3.37 9.75 0.27
CA ASN A 99 -2.19 10.55 0.64
C ASN A 99 -1.31 9.92 1.75
N CYS A 100 -1.48 8.64 2.04
CA CYS A 100 -0.66 7.90 2.99
C CYS A 100 0.24 6.87 2.30
N GLN A 101 1.30 6.46 3.00
CA GLN A 101 2.23 5.41 2.56
C GLN A 101 2.32 4.24 3.54
N ILE A 102 1.74 4.34 4.74
CA ILE A 102 1.71 3.26 5.73
C ILE A 102 0.42 2.48 5.56
N SER A 103 0.51 1.16 5.46
CA SER A 103 -0.67 0.31 5.32
C SER A 103 -1.57 0.39 6.55
N ASN A 104 -2.87 0.24 6.32
CA ASN A 104 -3.88 0.28 7.37
C ASN A 104 -3.69 -0.87 8.38
N LEU A 105 -3.20 -2.01 7.90
CA LEU A 105 -2.88 -3.16 8.74
C LEU A 105 -1.71 -2.87 9.71
N VAL A 106 -0.65 -2.22 9.24
CA VAL A 106 0.45 -1.77 10.11
C VAL A 106 -0.06 -0.75 11.14
N ARG A 107 -0.94 0.19 10.73
CA ARG A 107 -1.55 1.16 11.64
C ARG A 107 -2.37 0.49 12.74
N GLN A 108 -3.20 -0.49 12.38
CA GLN A 108 -3.95 -1.30 13.35
C GLN A 108 -3.03 -2.03 14.32
N LYS A 109 -1.94 -2.62 13.82
CA LYS A 109 -0.97 -3.33 14.66
C LYS A 109 -0.21 -2.39 15.61
N VAL A 110 0.14 -1.18 15.15
CA VAL A 110 0.68 -0.12 16.01
C VAL A 110 -0.29 0.17 17.15
N THR A 111 -1.57 0.42 16.84
CA THR A 111 -2.59 0.69 17.86
C THR A 111 -2.71 -0.46 18.86
N GLN A 112 -2.74 -1.71 18.39
CA GLN A 112 -2.76 -2.89 19.27
C GLN A 112 -1.56 -2.91 20.25
N LEU A 113 -0.34 -2.74 19.73
CA LEU A 113 0.87 -2.80 20.56
C LEU A 113 0.96 -1.61 21.55
N LEU A 114 0.42 -0.45 21.18
CA LEU A 114 0.28 0.69 22.09
C LEU A 114 -0.69 0.36 23.23
N THR A 115 -1.81 -0.31 22.95
CA THR A 115 -2.75 -0.79 23.98
C THR A 115 -2.08 -1.80 24.93
N GLU A 116 -1.19 -2.65 24.41
CA GLU A 116 -0.37 -3.59 25.19
C GLU A 116 0.79 -2.90 25.96
N LYS A 117 0.88 -1.56 25.92
CA LYS A 117 1.91 -0.75 26.59
C LYS A 117 3.35 -1.08 26.17
N VAL A 118 3.53 -1.57 24.95
CA VAL A 118 4.86 -1.79 24.38
C VAL A 118 5.53 -0.44 24.10
N SER A 119 6.85 -0.35 24.33
CA SER A 119 7.57 0.91 24.12
C SER A 119 7.54 1.35 22.65
N LEU A 120 7.51 2.66 22.40
CA LEU A 120 7.49 3.22 21.03
C LEU A 120 8.66 2.74 20.17
N THR A 121 9.84 2.61 20.78
CA THR A 121 11.07 2.13 20.11
C THR A 121 10.98 0.65 19.76
N ASP A 122 10.37 -0.18 20.61
CA ASP A 122 10.15 -1.59 20.32
C ASP A 122 9.11 -1.78 19.22
N ILE A 123 8.02 -1.01 19.23
CA ILE A 123 7.00 -1.04 18.17
C ILE A 123 7.62 -0.66 16.83
N ALA A 124 8.37 0.44 16.80
CA ALA A 124 9.06 0.92 15.60
C ALA A 124 10.01 -0.15 15.03
N ARG A 125 10.79 -0.80 15.89
CA ARG A 125 11.72 -1.87 15.51
C ARG A 125 10.99 -3.09 14.94
N ARG A 126 9.94 -3.57 15.61
CA ARG A 126 9.15 -4.75 15.21
C ARG A 126 8.40 -4.54 13.90
N LEU A 127 7.86 -3.35 13.69
CA LEU A 127 7.07 -3.04 12.48
C LEU A 127 7.88 -2.38 11.37
N ARG A 128 9.20 -2.21 11.57
CA ARG A 128 10.11 -1.57 10.61
C ARG A 128 9.63 -0.19 10.15
N VAL A 129 9.06 0.58 11.07
CA VAL A 129 8.61 1.97 10.86
C VAL A 129 9.41 2.93 11.74
N SER A 130 9.36 4.23 11.44
CA SER A 130 10.00 5.22 12.31
C SER A 130 9.22 5.38 13.62
N THR A 131 9.93 5.72 14.71
CA THR A 131 9.32 6.08 16.00
C THR A 131 8.32 7.23 15.86
N SER A 132 8.62 8.21 14.99
CA SER A 132 7.70 9.31 14.66
C SER A 132 6.40 8.84 14.01
N THR A 133 6.42 7.75 13.24
CA THR A 133 5.21 7.16 12.65
C THR A 133 4.32 6.55 13.72
N VAL A 134 4.93 5.93 14.74
CA VAL A 134 4.22 5.38 15.90
C VAL A 134 3.66 6.51 16.77
N TYR A 135 4.45 7.56 17.01
CA TYR A 135 4.04 8.70 17.83
C TYR A 135 2.82 9.44 17.26
N ARG A 136 2.76 9.67 15.94
CA ARG A 136 1.62 10.29 15.23
C ARG A 136 0.29 9.53 15.34
N LYS A 137 0.26 8.36 15.99
CA LYS A 137 -0.98 7.64 16.32
C LYS A 137 -1.52 7.99 17.71
N LEU A 138 -0.70 8.61 18.55
CA LEU A 138 -1.08 9.14 19.86
C LEU A 138 -1.57 10.59 19.76
N ASP A 139 -1.10 11.33 18.76
CA ASP A 139 -1.66 12.64 18.35
C ASP A 139 -3.04 12.46 17.69
#